data_AF-A0A5C7PBP1-F1
#
_entry.id   AF-A0A5C7PBP1-F1
#
_cell.length_a   1.000
_cell.length_b   1.000
_cell.length_c   1.000
_cell.angle_alpha   90.00
_cell.angle_beta   90.00
_cell.angle_gamma   90.00
#
_symmetry.space_group_name_H-M   'P 1'
#
loop_
_entity.id
_entity.type
_entity.pdbx_description
1 polymer ?
#
loop_
_entity_poly.entity_id
_entity_poly.type
_entity_poly.pdbx_seq_one_letter_code
_entity_poly.pdbx_strand_id
1 'polypeptide(L)'
;MTAIETYQAFKALHPNSADAFEPTAQNLVRWRWHISKARPGGYAEMKMPDKTTAEAWRESRRVRSFEAFNSQTQHIYLLLADMFTGRQIWATGSRVNGDWIDLLGNDAETVAQCRATLGKAEKKHSDYDFTLVPLPGENMAELRKMLPNWADLLVFNVPENEKIKVPMWDFSRLPEHEHANVLALFEAQDWKALIAIHDKYSLSHNTYCCDDTPVIRWFAWAIEQGLVRA
;
A
#
# COMPACT_ATOMS: atom_id res chain seq x y z
N MET A 1 -19.33 30.95 15.00
CA MET A 1 -19.95 31.64 13.85
C MET A 1 -21.21 30.90 13.45
N THR A 2 -22.35 31.59 13.49
CA THR A 2 -23.62 31.13 12.92
C THR A 2 -23.53 30.99 11.40
N ALA A 3 -24.53 30.37 10.77
CA ALA A 3 -24.57 30.23 9.32
C ALA A 3 -24.57 31.59 8.59
N ILE A 4 -25.34 32.55 9.11
CA ILE A 4 -25.43 33.89 8.53
C ILE A 4 -24.13 34.69 8.74
N GLU A 5 -23.50 34.60 9.91
CA GLU A 5 -22.19 35.21 10.17
C GLU A 5 -21.10 34.65 9.24
N THR A 6 -21.17 33.34 8.96
CA THR A 6 -20.25 32.67 8.03
C THR A 6 -20.44 33.21 6.61
N TYR A 7 -21.67 33.28 6.11
CA TYR A 7 -21.93 33.81 4.78
C TYR A 7 -21.55 35.29 4.64
N GLN A 8 -21.84 36.12 5.64
CA GLN A 8 -21.46 37.54 5.63
C GLN A 8 -19.95 37.74 5.60
N ALA A 9 -19.20 36.98 6.41
CA ALA A 9 -17.74 37.01 6.38
C ALA A 9 -17.19 36.55 5.02
N PHE A 10 -17.78 35.52 4.42
CA PHE A 10 -17.43 35.07 3.07
C PHE A 10 -17.69 36.15 2.01
N LYS A 11 -18.87 36.78 2.01
CA LYS A 11 -19.22 37.85 1.05
C LYS A 11 -18.38 39.11 1.21
N ALA A 12 -17.97 39.44 2.44
CA ALA A 12 -17.04 40.55 2.70
C ALA A 12 -15.67 40.30 2.06
N LEU A 13 -15.20 39.05 2.04
CA LEU A 13 -13.93 38.64 1.44
C LEU A 13 -14.03 38.37 -0.07
N HIS A 14 -15.21 37.96 -0.55
CA HIS A 14 -15.48 37.59 -1.94
C HIS A 14 -16.72 38.33 -2.49
N PRO A 15 -16.65 39.67 -2.66
CA PRO A 15 -17.80 40.49 -3.03
C PRO A 15 -18.41 40.10 -4.38
N ASN A 16 -17.59 39.60 -5.32
CA ASN A 16 -18.01 39.21 -6.66
C ASN A 16 -18.54 37.76 -6.77
N SER A 17 -18.56 36.99 -5.68
CA SER A 17 -19.16 35.64 -5.69
C SER A 17 -20.66 35.72 -5.99
N ALA A 18 -21.14 34.87 -6.91
CA ALA A 18 -22.56 34.73 -7.25
C ALA A 18 -23.35 33.88 -6.24
N ASP A 19 -22.70 33.38 -5.18
CA ASP A 19 -23.34 32.53 -4.18
C ASP A 19 -24.49 33.26 -3.45
N ALA A 20 -25.66 32.63 -3.40
CA ALA A 20 -26.79 33.03 -2.56
C ALA A 20 -26.67 32.47 -1.13
N PHE A 21 -27.42 33.05 -0.18
CA PHE A 21 -27.47 32.54 1.19
C PHE A 21 -28.32 31.27 1.29
N GLU A 22 -27.68 30.13 1.08
CA GLU A 22 -28.27 28.80 1.22
C GLU A 22 -27.44 27.98 2.23
N PRO A 23 -27.82 27.95 3.53
CA PRO A 23 -26.98 27.40 4.60
C PRO A 23 -27.02 25.86 4.68
N THR A 24 -26.78 25.19 3.55
CA THR A 24 -26.56 23.75 3.51
C THR A 24 -25.22 23.40 4.17
N ALA A 25 -25.06 22.16 4.63
CA ALA A 25 -23.81 21.70 5.23
C ALA A 25 -22.60 21.88 4.29
N GLN A 26 -22.78 21.61 2.99
CA GLN A 26 -21.74 21.77 1.98
C GLN A 26 -21.35 23.24 1.76
N ASN A 27 -22.33 24.14 1.69
CA ASN A 27 -22.07 25.58 1.52
C ASN A 27 -21.36 26.16 2.74
N LEU A 28 -21.75 25.75 3.95
CA LEU A 28 -21.09 26.18 5.19
C LEU A 28 -19.62 25.73 5.26
N VAL A 29 -19.31 24.51 4.83
CA VAL A 29 -17.92 24.03 4.74
C VAL A 29 -17.12 24.85 3.72
N ARG A 30 -17.68 25.06 2.53
CA ARG A 30 -17.06 25.84 1.46
C ARG A 30 -16.76 27.28 1.89
N TRP A 31 -17.74 27.99 2.45
CA TRP A 31 -17.57 29.37 2.91
C TRP A 31 -16.52 29.48 4.03
N ARG A 32 -16.52 28.54 4.99
CA ARG A 32 -15.49 28.49 6.06
C ARG A 32 -14.09 28.28 5.50
N TRP A 33 -13.94 27.45 4.48
CA TRP A 33 -12.66 27.25 3.78
C TRP A 33 -12.18 28.54 3.11
N HIS A 34 -13.06 29.25 2.39
CA HIS A 34 -12.70 30.52 1.76
C HIS A 34 -12.31 31.60 2.78
N ILE A 35 -13.06 31.69 3.90
CA ILE A 35 -12.76 32.62 5.00
C ILE A 35 -11.41 32.29 5.62
N SER A 36 -11.08 31.01 5.83
CA SER A 36 -9.78 30.62 6.40
C SER A 36 -8.62 30.94 5.46
N LYS A 37 -8.82 30.79 4.14
CA LYS A 37 -7.81 31.11 3.11
C LYS A 37 -7.58 32.60 2.91
N ALA A 38 -8.59 33.45 3.15
CA ALA A 38 -8.51 34.90 2.92
C ALA A 38 -7.95 35.72 4.11
N ARG A 39 -7.74 35.12 5.29
CA ARG A 39 -7.06 35.81 6.40
C ARG A 39 -5.58 36.08 6.04
N PRO A 40 -4.99 37.23 6.40
CA PRO A 40 -3.55 37.46 6.23
C PRO A 40 -2.79 36.40 7.05
N GLY A 41 -2.07 35.50 6.38
CA GLY A 41 -1.49 34.28 6.95
C GLY A 41 -2.18 32.96 6.54
N GLY A 42 -3.32 33.00 5.82
CA GLY A 42 -3.96 31.86 5.16
C GLY A 42 -3.24 31.43 3.87
N TYR A 43 -2.53 32.38 3.27
CA TYR A 43 -1.24 32.17 2.64
C TYR A 43 -0.18 32.75 3.59
N ALA A 44 0.24 32.01 4.61
CA ALA A 44 1.68 31.98 4.80
C ALA A 44 2.21 31.63 3.41
N GLU A 45 3.19 32.36 2.88
CA GLU A 45 4.00 31.84 1.79
C GLU A 45 4.27 30.39 2.17
N MET A 46 3.57 29.42 1.56
CA MET A 46 3.94 28.03 1.71
C MET A 46 5.25 28.02 0.96
N LYS A 47 6.33 28.34 1.68
CA LYS A 47 7.67 28.24 1.17
C LYS A 47 7.75 26.79 0.78
N MET A 48 7.71 26.55 -0.53
CA MET A 48 7.95 25.21 -1.04
C MET A 48 9.21 24.74 -0.33
N PRO A 49 9.18 23.56 0.31
CA PRO A 49 10.36 23.06 0.97
C PRO A 49 11.49 23.10 -0.06
N ASP A 50 12.64 23.61 0.33
CA ASP A 50 13.82 23.49 -0.53
C ASP A 50 14.15 22.01 -0.72
N LYS A 51 15.01 21.71 -1.69
CA LYS A 51 15.34 20.33 -2.04
C LYS A 51 15.86 19.54 -0.83
N THR A 52 16.69 20.16 0.00
CA THR A 52 17.26 19.54 1.20
C THR A 52 16.19 19.20 2.24
N THR A 53 15.24 20.11 2.47
CA THR A 53 14.11 19.91 3.37
C THR A 53 13.19 18.80 2.85
N ALA A 54 12.90 18.79 1.55
CA ALA A 54 12.09 17.75 0.93
C ALA A 54 12.78 16.36 0.99
N GLU A 55 14.10 16.30 0.82
CA GLU A 55 14.88 15.07 0.98
C GLU A 55 14.90 14.57 2.42
N ALA A 56 15.13 15.45 3.40
CA ALA A 56 15.09 15.11 4.82
C ALA A 56 13.70 14.62 5.25
N TRP A 57 12.65 15.29 4.78
CA TRP A 57 11.27 14.89 5.04
C TRP A 57 10.95 13.52 4.43
N ARG A 58 11.33 13.30 3.16
CA ARG A 58 11.20 11.99 2.51
C ARG A 58 11.92 10.91 3.30
N GLU A 59 13.16 11.17 3.71
CA GLU A 59 13.97 10.21 4.48
C GLU A 59 13.34 9.91 5.85
N SER A 60 12.71 10.89 6.51
CA SER A 60 12.02 10.68 7.80
C SER A 60 10.82 9.73 7.71
N ARG A 61 10.23 9.60 6.52
CA ARG A 61 9.12 8.69 6.23
C ARG A 61 9.62 7.35 5.69
N ARG A 62 10.88 7.24 5.32
CA ARG A 62 11.39 6.05 4.63
C ARG A 62 11.25 4.80 5.49
N VAL A 63 10.76 3.73 4.88
CA VAL A 63 10.60 2.43 5.54
C VAL A 63 11.84 1.58 5.27
N ARG A 64 12.29 0.83 6.28
CA ARG A 64 13.56 0.07 6.24
C ARG A 64 13.41 -1.43 6.45
N SER A 65 12.28 -1.87 6.99
CA SER A 65 11.95 -3.28 7.18
C SER A 65 10.46 -3.48 6.92
N PHE A 66 10.06 -4.72 6.71
CA PHE A 66 8.67 -5.04 6.44
C PHE A 66 7.75 -4.71 7.63
N GLU A 67 8.25 -4.96 8.85
CA GLU A 67 7.55 -4.74 10.11
C GLU A 67 7.31 -3.25 10.38
N ALA A 68 8.09 -2.36 9.77
CA ALA A 68 7.94 -0.92 9.90
C ALA A 68 6.81 -0.34 9.03
N PHE A 69 6.27 -1.11 8.07
CA PHE A 69 5.04 -0.73 7.40
C PHE A 69 3.85 -0.76 8.37
N ASN A 70 2.84 0.09 8.13
CA ASN A 70 1.56 -0.07 8.83
C ASN A 70 0.86 -1.37 8.41
N SER A 71 -0.03 -1.89 9.25
CA SER A 71 -0.69 -3.19 9.04
C SER A 71 -1.44 -3.29 7.70
N GLN A 72 -2.04 -2.19 7.23
CA GLN A 72 -2.71 -2.17 5.92
C GLN A 72 -1.72 -2.37 4.77
N THR A 73 -0.57 -1.69 4.82
CA THR A 73 0.48 -1.80 3.80
C THR A 73 1.13 -3.17 3.83
N GLN A 74 1.40 -3.71 5.03
CA GLN A 74 1.87 -5.09 5.20
C GLN A 74 0.90 -6.07 4.54
N HIS A 75 -0.39 -5.98 4.86
CA HIS A 75 -1.41 -6.86 4.31
C HIS A 75 -1.45 -6.80 2.78
N ILE A 76 -1.38 -5.62 2.18
CA ILE A 76 -1.40 -5.47 0.72
C ILE A 76 -0.17 -6.12 0.07
N TYR A 77 1.01 -5.97 0.65
CA TYR A 77 2.21 -6.65 0.14
C TYR A 77 2.15 -8.17 0.33
N LEU A 78 1.51 -8.67 1.39
CA LEU A 78 1.28 -10.11 1.57
C LEU A 78 0.29 -10.66 0.52
N LEU A 79 -0.76 -9.91 0.18
CA LEU A 79 -1.66 -10.26 -0.92
C LEU A 79 -0.91 -10.35 -2.26
N LEU A 80 0.01 -9.41 -2.52
CA LEU A 80 0.87 -9.49 -3.71
C LEU A 80 1.78 -10.71 -3.67
N ALA A 81 2.37 -11.04 -2.51
CA ALA A 81 3.22 -12.22 -2.37
C ALA A 81 2.45 -13.52 -2.68
N ASP A 82 1.19 -13.61 -2.26
CA ASP A 82 0.32 -14.78 -2.55
C ASP A 82 0.00 -14.93 -4.03
N MET A 83 0.05 -13.85 -4.83
CA MET A 83 -0.10 -13.92 -6.30
C MET A 83 1.10 -14.57 -6.99
N PHE A 84 2.26 -14.60 -6.36
CA PHE A 84 3.52 -15.09 -6.93
C PHE A 84 4.08 -16.26 -6.11
N THR A 85 3.31 -17.34 -5.99
CA THR A 85 3.67 -18.55 -5.25
C THR A 85 5.07 -19.07 -5.60
N GLY A 86 5.85 -19.38 -4.56
CA GLY A 86 7.23 -19.86 -4.68
C GLY A 86 8.26 -18.80 -5.07
N ARG A 87 7.85 -17.54 -5.27
CA ARG A 87 8.74 -16.47 -5.76
C ARG A 87 8.89 -15.38 -4.72
N GLN A 88 10.14 -15.00 -4.44
CA GLN A 88 10.40 -13.85 -3.61
C GLN A 88 9.97 -12.56 -4.34
N ILE A 89 9.20 -11.73 -3.64
CA ILE A 89 8.93 -10.35 -4.06
C ILE A 89 9.58 -9.37 -3.07
N TRP A 90 9.83 -8.15 -3.53
CA TRP A 90 10.32 -7.06 -2.70
C TRP A 90 9.40 -5.86 -2.87
N ALA A 91 8.98 -5.27 -1.74
CA ALA A 91 8.34 -3.96 -1.75
C ALA A 91 9.38 -2.92 -2.19
N THR A 92 8.96 -1.99 -3.06
CA THR A 92 9.82 -0.96 -3.64
C THR A 92 9.04 0.35 -3.80
N GLY A 93 9.66 1.35 -4.46
CA GLY A 93 8.97 2.55 -4.91
C GLY A 93 8.55 3.46 -3.77
N SER A 94 7.41 4.12 -3.93
CA SER A 94 7.13 5.33 -3.14
C SER A 94 6.89 5.05 -1.65
N ARG A 95 6.25 3.92 -1.33
CA ARG A 95 5.99 3.48 0.04
C ARG A 95 7.25 3.05 0.78
N VAL A 96 8.25 2.54 0.07
CA VAL A 96 9.57 2.27 0.65
C VAL A 96 10.32 3.58 0.86
N ASN A 97 10.36 4.43 -0.16
CA ASN A 97 11.27 5.57 -0.22
C ASN A 97 10.80 6.82 0.52
N GLY A 98 9.59 6.85 1.08
CA GLY A 98 9.13 7.98 1.89
C GLY A 98 8.32 9.05 1.14
N ASP A 99 8.08 8.88 -0.16
CA ASP A 99 7.38 9.86 -0.99
C ASP A 99 5.97 9.42 -1.40
N TRP A 100 5.34 8.52 -0.64
CA TRP A 100 3.99 8.03 -0.90
C TRP A 100 2.90 9.01 -0.44
N ILE A 101 1.78 9.03 -1.18
CA ILE A 101 0.56 9.78 -0.84
C ILE A 101 -0.55 8.78 -0.47
N ASP A 102 -1.03 8.83 0.78
CA ASP A 102 -2.18 8.06 1.23
C ASP A 102 -3.50 8.78 0.93
N LEU A 103 -4.56 8.00 0.68
CA LEU A 103 -5.93 8.48 0.39
C LEU A 103 -6.55 9.30 1.53
N LEU A 104 -6.16 9.01 2.77
CA LEU A 104 -6.82 9.50 3.99
C LEU A 104 -5.87 10.28 4.91
N GLY A 105 -4.67 10.61 4.42
CA GLY A 105 -3.65 11.32 5.21
C GLY A 105 -3.89 12.82 5.29
N ASN A 106 -3.73 13.40 6.47
CA ASN A 106 -3.72 14.86 6.67
C ASN A 106 -2.47 15.53 6.06
N ASP A 107 -1.49 14.75 5.59
CA ASP A 107 -0.22 15.20 5.03
C ASP A 107 -0.19 15.25 3.50
N ALA A 108 -1.28 14.89 2.80
CA ALA A 108 -1.30 14.75 1.34
C ALA A 108 -0.81 16.00 0.59
N GLU A 109 -1.17 17.21 1.06
CA GLU A 109 -0.72 18.47 0.48
C GLU A 109 0.80 18.68 0.68
N THR A 110 1.32 18.41 1.87
CA THR A 110 2.75 18.49 2.19
C THR A 110 3.55 17.48 1.37
N VAL A 111 3.04 16.24 1.22
CA VAL A 111 3.68 15.21 0.39
C VAL A 111 3.74 15.65 -1.06
N ALA A 112 2.62 16.12 -1.60
CA ALA A 112 2.53 16.57 -3.00
C ALA A 112 3.53 17.70 -3.29
N GLN A 113 3.68 18.65 -2.36
CA GLN A 113 4.67 19.73 -2.46
C GLN A 113 6.10 19.19 -2.40
N CYS A 114 6.43 18.32 -1.45
CA CYS A 114 7.76 17.72 -1.37
C CYS A 114 8.10 16.94 -2.65
N ARG A 115 7.14 16.17 -3.19
CA ARG A 115 7.28 15.46 -4.46
C ARG A 115 7.55 16.41 -5.62
N ALA A 116 6.79 17.51 -5.71
CA ALA A 116 6.99 18.53 -6.74
C ALA A 116 8.38 19.17 -6.64
N THR A 117 8.84 19.52 -5.43
CA THR A 117 10.23 20.01 -5.19
C THR A 117 11.26 18.99 -5.68
N LEU A 118 11.02 17.69 -5.49
CA LEU A 118 11.91 16.62 -5.92
C LEU A 118 11.77 16.24 -7.40
N GLY A 119 10.97 16.97 -8.19
CA GLY A 119 10.77 16.71 -9.62
C GLY A 119 9.99 15.42 -9.90
N LYS A 120 9.21 14.92 -8.94
CA LYS A 120 8.38 13.73 -9.11
C LYS A 120 7.08 14.09 -9.83
N ALA A 121 6.56 13.15 -10.61
CA ALA A 121 5.27 13.29 -11.26
C ALA A 121 4.14 13.50 -10.23
N GLU A 122 3.17 14.33 -10.61
CA GLU A 122 1.94 14.50 -9.86
C GLU A 122 1.18 13.17 -9.81
N LYS A 123 0.80 12.74 -8.61
CA LYS A 123 -0.02 11.56 -8.36
C LYS A 123 -1.03 11.93 -7.30
N LYS A 124 -2.27 11.45 -7.44
CA LYS A 124 -3.30 11.60 -6.40
C LYS A 124 -3.07 10.62 -5.25
N HIS A 125 -2.72 9.39 -5.62
CA HIS A 125 -2.49 8.29 -4.68
C HIS A 125 -1.29 7.46 -5.15
N SER A 126 -0.54 6.94 -4.19
CA SER A 126 0.53 5.99 -4.48
C SER A 126 -0.02 4.58 -4.63
N ASP A 127 0.38 3.97 -5.74
CA ASP A 127 0.37 2.54 -6.01
C ASP A 127 1.27 1.76 -5.03
N TYR A 128 1.07 0.45 -4.99
CA TYR A 128 1.92 -0.49 -4.27
C TYR A 128 2.93 -1.10 -5.25
N ASP A 129 4.05 -0.40 -5.38
CA ASP A 129 5.18 -0.82 -6.20
C ASP A 129 5.87 -2.04 -5.57
N PHE A 130 6.14 -3.06 -6.38
CA PHE A 130 6.99 -4.18 -5.99
C PHE A 130 7.90 -4.61 -7.14
N THR A 131 8.90 -5.43 -6.84
CA THR A 131 9.75 -6.07 -7.84
C THR A 131 9.90 -7.55 -7.53
N LEU A 132 10.23 -8.33 -8.56
CA LEU A 132 10.57 -9.74 -8.47
C LEU A 132 11.55 -10.12 -9.57
N VAL A 133 12.18 -11.28 -9.43
CA VAL A 133 13.03 -11.82 -10.49
C VAL A 133 12.16 -12.61 -11.48
N PRO A 134 12.11 -12.24 -12.77
CA PRO A 134 11.38 -13.01 -13.78
C PRO A 134 11.99 -14.40 -13.96
N LEU A 135 11.14 -15.39 -14.16
CA LEU A 135 11.57 -16.73 -14.56
C LEU A 135 11.95 -16.75 -16.05
N PRO A 136 12.78 -17.72 -16.48
CA PRO A 136 13.13 -17.86 -17.90
C PRO A 136 11.89 -17.95 -18.79
N GLY A 137 11.79 -17.07 -19.79
CA GLY A 137 10.68 -17.02 -20.74
C GLY A 137 9.47 -16.21 -20.31
N GLU A 138 9.43 -15.67 -19.09
CA GLU A 138 8.33 -14.79 -18.66
C GLU A 138 8.40 -13.41 -19.32
N ASN A 139 7.22 -12.91 -19.69
CA ASN A 139 7.05 -11.55 -20.19
C ASN A 139 6.48 -10.65 -19.09
N MET A 140 7.24 -9.61 -18.72
CA MET A 140 6.84 -8.65 -17.69
C MET A 140 5.56 -7.89 -18.02
N ALA A 141 5.25 -7.67 -19.29
CA ALA A 141 4.00 -7.03 -19.70
C ALA A 141 2.79 -7.93 -19.40
N GLU A 142 2.93 -9.25 -19.55
CA GLU A 142 1.87 -10.19 -19.19
C GLU A 142 1.72 -10.31 -17.67
N LEU A 143 2.82 -10.34 -16.92
CA LEU A 143 2.76 -10.32 -15.45
C LEU A 143 2.03 -9.08 -14.94
N ARG A 144 2.28 -7.90 -15.54
CA ARG A 144 1.57 -6.66 -15.19
C ARG A 144 0.08 -6.70 -15.48
N LYS A 145 -0.36 -7.37 -16.54
CA LYS A 145 -1.80 -7.48 -16.86
C LYS A 145 -2.59 -8.28 -15.82
N MET A 146 -1.91 -9.15 -15.07
CA MET A 146 -2.52 -9.92 -13.98
C MET A 146 -2.68 -9.11 -12.70
N LEU A 147 -2.07 -7.92 -12.61
CA LEU A 147 -2.07 -7.13 -11.40
C LEU A 147 -3.37 -6.35 -11.22
N PRO A 148 -3.82 -6.19 -9.97
CA PRO A 148 -4.88 -5.26 -9.66
C PRO A 148 -4.42 -3.83 -9.93
N ASN A 149 -5.38 -2.94 -10.20
CA ASN A 149 -5.13 -1.54 -10.54
C ASN A 149 -4.42 -0.71 -9.45
N TRP A 150 -4.30 -1.23 -8.23
CA TRP A 150 -3.61 -0.60 -7.11
C TRP A 150 -2.15 -1.03 -6.96
N ALA A 151 -1.66 -1.97 -7.77
CA ALA A 151 -0.29 -2.47 -7.74
C ALA A 151 0.45 -2.20 -9.06
N ASP A 152 1.76 -2.02 -8.98
CA ASP A 152 2.62 -1.99 -10.16
C ASP A 152 3.90 -2.80 -9.94
N LEU A 153 4.37 -3.42 -11.03
CA LEU A 153 5.59 -4.21 -11.05
C LEU A 153 6.71 -3.36 -11.67
N LEU A 154 7.66 -2.98 -10.82
CA LEU A 154 8.88 -2.29 -11.21
C LEU A 154 9.94 -3.29 -11.66
N VAL A 155 10.41 -3.14 -12.90
CA VAL A 155 11.16 -4.18 -13.60
C VAL A 155 12.66 -3.93 -13.61
N PHE A 156 13.12 -2.70 -13.35
CA PHE A 156 14.51 -2.33 -13.60
C PHE A 156 15.18 -1.58 -12.44
N ASN A 157 16.40 -2.03 -12.12
CA ASN A 157 17.42 -1.32 -11.35
C ASN A 157 16.96 -0.67 -10.05
N VAL A 158 16.01 -1.29 -9.33
CA VAL A 158 15.74 -0.85 -7.96
C VAL A 158 16.99 -1.12 -7.12
N PRO A 159 17.60 -0.10 -6.50
CA PRO A 159 18.75 -0.28 -5.64
C PRO A 159 18.44 -1.24 -4.49
N GLU A 160 19.43 -2.04 -4.05
CA GLU A 160 19.18 -3.05 -3.01
C GLU A 160 18.73 -2.40 -1.68
N ASN A 161 19.23 -1.21 -1.36
CA ASN A 161 18.81 -0.42 -0.21
C ASN A 161 17.41 0.24 -0.35
N GLU A 162 16.73 0.01 -1.47
CA GLU A 162 15.34 0.41 -1.76
C GLU A 162 14.43 -0.81 -1.99
N LYS A 163 14.92 -2.01 -1.64
CA LYS A 163 14.13 -3.23 -1.62
C LYS A 163 13.88 -3.67 -0.19
N ILE A 164 12.63 -3.89 0.14
CA ILE A 164 12.24 -4.53 1.40
C ILE A 164 11.70 -5.91 1.07
N LYS A 165 12.37 -6.95 1.61
CA LYS A 165 11.95 -8.34 1.43
C LYS A 165 10.57 -8.54 2.06
N VAL A 166 9.60 -8.99 1.27
CA VAL A 166 8.27 -9.34 1.78
C VAL A 166 8.32 -10.77 2.34
N PRO A 167 7.79 -11.05 3.55
CA PRO A 167 7.68 -12.40 4.07
C PRO A 167 6.90 -13.32 3.12
N MET A 168 7.42 -14.52 2.91
CA MET A 168 6.81 -15.56 2.07
C MET A 168 6.40 -16.76 2.93
N TRP A 169 5.69 -17.72 2.32
CA TRP A 169 5.46 -19.01 2.95
C TRP A 169 6.77 -19.78 3.16
N ASP A 170 6.84 -20.50 4.28
CA ASP A 170 8.02 -21.20 4.77
C ASP A 170 7.63 -22.62 5.25
N PHE A 171 7.70 -23.57 4.32
CA PHE A 171 7.39 -24.98 4.59
C PHE A 171 8.47 -25.67 5.44
N SER A 172 9.62 -25.04 5.72
CA SER A 172 10.58 -25.61 6.68
C SER A 172 10.05 -25.65 8.12
N ARG A 173 8.97 -24.90 8.38
CA ARG A 173 8.25 -24.91 9.66
C ARG A 173 7.26 -26.07 9.79
N LEU A 174 6.93 -26.75 8.69
CA LEU A 174 6.08 -27.92 8.70
C LEU A 174 6.92 -29.14 9.13
N PRO A 175 6.61 -29.81 10.25
CA PRO A 175 7.35 -30.99 10.66
C PRO A 175 7.15 -32.16 9.68
N GLU A 176 8.20 -32.94 9.43
CA GLU A 176 8.13 -34.06 8.47
C GLU A 176 7.02 -35.08 8.81
N HIS A 177 6.74 -35.30 10.09
CA HIS A 177 5.68 -36.23 10.51
C HIS A 177 4.26 -35.79 10.13
N GLU A 178 4.06 -34.51 9.80
CA GLU A 178 2.77 -33.98 9.32
C GLU A 178 2.63 -34.11 7.81
N HIS A 179 3.67 -34.45 7.05
CA HIS A 179 3.61 -34.44 5.59
C HIS A 179 2.58 -35.43 5.05
N ALA A 180 2.54 -36.65 5.57
CA ALA A 180 1.56 -37.66 5.18
C ALA A 180 0.11 -37.21 5.48
N ASN A 181 -0.10 -36.51 6.60
CA ASN A 181 -1.39 -35.92 6.96
C ASN A 181 -1.77 -34.80 5.97
N VAL A 182 -0.84 -33.87 5.68
CA VAL A 182 -1.07 -32.78 4.71
C VAL A 182 -1.42 -33.34 3.33
N LEU A 183 -0.73 -34.37 2.86
CA LEU A 183 -1.04 -35.01 1.57
C LEU A 183 -2.45 -35.61 1.56
N ALA A 184 -2.82 -36.34 2.61
CA ALA A 184 -4.17 -36.91 2.73
C ALA A 184 -5.27 -35.83 2.79
N LEU A 185 -5.03 -34.74 3.55
CA LEU A 185 -5.96 -33.60 3.61
C LEU A 185 -6.07 -32.89 2.26
N PHE A 186 -4.97 -32.75 1.52
CA PHE A 186 -4.95 -32.14 0.20
C PHE A 186 -5.72 -32.98 -0.83
N GLU A 187 -5.52 -34.29 -0.84
CA GLU A 187 -6.25 -35.23 -1.70
C GLU A 187 -7.75 -35.27 -1.37
N ALA A 188 -8.09 -35.20 -0.07
CA ALA A 188 -9.47 -35.15 0.41
C ALA A 188 -10.15 -33.77 0.21
N GLN A 189 -9.40 -32.76 -0.25
CA GLN A 189 -9.86 -31.37 -0.38
C GLN A 189 -10.35 -30.75 0.94
N ASP A 190 -9.78 -31.17 2.08
CA ASP A 190 -10.11 -30.60 3.39
C ASP A 190 -9.29 -29.32 3.64
N TRP A 191 -9.69 -28.24 2.96
CA TRP A 191 -9.01 -26.95 3.02
C TRP A 191 -9.07 -26.32 4.40
N LYS A 192 -10.13 -26.58 5.16
CA LYS A 192 -10.26 -26.09 6.53
C LYS A 192 -9.20 -26.73 7.43
N ALA A 193 -8.96 -28.03 7.30
CA ALA A 193 -7.90 -28.69 8.03
C ALA A 193 -6.51 -28.22 7.58
N LEU A 194 -6.29 -27.98 6.28
CA LEU A 194 -5.03 -27.39 5.80
C LEU A 194 -4.80 -25.97 6.31
N ILE A 195 -5.84 -25.13 6.40
CA ILE A 195 -5.75 -23.81 7.06
C ILE A 195 -5.32 -23.98 8.52
N ALA A 196 -5.92 -24.94 9.24
CA ALA A 196 -5.54 -25.20 10.64
C ALA A 196 -4.08 -25.64 10.76
N ILE A 197 -3.57 -26.48 9.84
CA ILE A 197 -2.15 -26.84 9.78
C ILE A 197 -1.27 -25.63 9.49
N HIS A 198 -1.66 -24.82 8.49
CA HIS A 198 -0.97 -23.58 8.14
C HIS A 198 -0.82 -22.66 9.36
N ASP A 199 -1.92 -22.39 10.06
CA ASP A 199 -1.92 -21.47 11.21
C ASP A 199 -1.17 -22.06 12.41
N LYS A 200 -1.35 -23.36 12.68
CA LYS A 200 -0.65 -24.10 13.75
C LYS A 200 0.86 -23.97 13.63
N TYR A 201 1.40 -24.09 12.41
CA TYR A 201 2.83 -24.01 12.15
C TYR A 201 3.30 -22.64 11.64
N SER A 202 2.38 -21.67 11.56
CA SER A 202 2.65 -20.32 11.07
C SER A 202 3.46 -20.34 9.77
N LEU A 203 2.97 -21.10 8.78
CA LEU A 203 3.69 -21.31 7.52
C LEU A 203 3.82 -20.01 6.72
N SER A 204 2.99 -19.01 6.96
CA SER A 204 3.15 -17.65 6.41
C SER A 204 2.89 -16.58 7.47
N HIS A 205 3.03 -15.31 7.09
CA HIS A 205 2.70 -14.18 7.97
C HIS A 205 1.20 -13.90 8.07
N ASN A 206 0.40 -14.41 7.13
CA ASN A 206 -1.05 -14.29 7.16
C ASN A 206 -1.63 -15.27 8.18
N THR A 207 -2.83 -14.97 8.67
CA THR A 207 -3.69 -15.96 9.34
C THR A 207 -4.93 -16.13 8.47
N TYR A 208 -5.19 -17.35 8.03
CA TYR A 208 -6.33 -17.62 7.14
C TYR A 208 -7.52 -18.09 7.97
N CYS A 209 -8.72 -17.59 7.67
CA CYS A 209 -9.93 -18.04 8.35
C CYS A 209 -11.00 -18.54 7.37
N CYS A 210 -11.08 -17.95 6.18
CA CYS A 210 -12.13 -18.27 5.20
C CYS A 210 -11.67 -18.19 3.74
N ASP A 211 -10.48 -17.66 3.44
CA ASP A 211 -9.93 -17.70 2.09
C ASP A 211 -8.99 -18.90 1.95
N ASP A 212 -9.44 -19.92 1.22
CA ASP A 212 -8.70 -21.12 0.92
C ASP A 212 -7.84 -20.99 -0.34
N THR A 213 -8.00 -19.93 -1.14
CA THR A 213 -7.32 -19.81 -2.44
C THR A 213 -5.79 -19.77 -2.30
N PRO A 214 -5.20 -18.95 -1.40
CA PRO A 214 -3.76 -18.98 -1.16
C PRO A 214 -3.31 -20.33 -0.60
N VAL A 215 -4.10 -20.92 0.30
CA VAL A 215 -3.78 -22.21 0.94
C VAL A 215 -3.68 -23.33 -0.08
N ILE A 216 -4.69 -23.47 -0.94
CA ILE A 216 -4.71 -24.46 -2.03
C ILE A 216 -3.47 -24.27 -2.93
N ARG A 217 -3.21 -23.03 -3.36
CA ARG A 217 -2.10 -22.71 -4.27
C ARG A 217 -0.75 -23.04 -3.68
N TRP A 218 -0.50 -22.65 -2.43
CA TRP A 218 0.79 -22.84 -1.78
C TRP A 218 1.06 -24.29 -1.39
N PHE A 219 0.06 -25.02 -0.89
CA PHE A 219 0.22 -26.46 -0.63
C PHE A 219 0.41 -27.24 -1.94
N ALA A 220 -0.35 -26.93 -3.01
CA ALA A 220 -0.15 -27.55 -4.32
C ALA A 220 1.29 -27.37 -4.82
N TRP A 221 1.79 -26.14 -4.77
CA TRP A 221 3.17 -25.83 -5.14
C TRP A 221 4.18 -26.58 -4.26
N ALA A 222 4.00 -26.57 -2.94
CA ALA A 222 4.93 -27.23 -2.02
C ALA A 222 5.00 -28.74 -2.23
N ILE A 223 3.87 -29.39 -2.56
CA ILE A 223 3.80 -30.80 -2.93
C ILE A 223 4.53 -31.03 -4.25
N GLU A 224 4.26 -30.22 -5.29
CA GLU A 224 4.92 -30.31 -6.60
C GLU A 224 6.45 -30.17 -6.49
N GLN A 225 6.92 -29.25 -5.63
CA GLN A 225 8.34 -29.04 -5.39
C GLN A 225 8.98 -30.08 -4.44
N GLY A 226 8.20 -31.03 -3.91
CA GLY A 226 8.69 -32.05 -2.97
C GLY A 226 9.07 -31.52 -1.58
N LEU A 227 8.61 -30.31 -1.23
CA LEU A 227 8.75 -29.74 0.12
C LEU A 227 7.83 -30.44 1.12
N VAL A 228 6.70 -30.96 0.64
CA VAL A 228 5.82 -31.88 1.36
C VAL A 228 5.89 -33.23 0.64
N ARG A 229 6.26 -34.30 1.35
CA ARG A 229 6.58 -35.62 0.79
C ARG A 229 6.02 -36.76 1.62
N ALA A 230 5.63 -37.86 0.96
CA ALA A 230 5.15 -39.09 1.58
C ALA A 230 6.27 -39.83 2.33
#